data_AF-A0A7X9HXV9-F1
#
_entry.id   AF-A0A7X9HXV9-F1
#
_cell.length_a   1.000
_cell.length_b   1.000
_cell.length_c   1.000
_cell.angle_alpha   90.00
_cell.angle_beta   90.00
_cell.angle_gamma   90.00
#
_symmetry.space_group_name_H-M   'P 1'
#
loop_
_entity.id
_entity.type
_entity.pdbx_description
1 polymer ?
#
loop_
_entity_poly.entity_id
_entity_poly.type
_entity_poly.pdbx_seq_one_letter_code
_entity_poly.pdbx_strand_id
1 'polypeptide(L)'
;MIAILITLDCVRKDHFNKDLAPKFFASQNDWVCFENAFSQSQNTLSSHFTMLTSKYLFQHGVYSNFSDIALPEYSIDKLLRKKGYETKGVCGISFLANQLGNKIGEKDKLFDVSDSQIKKLFKKILGERRKANKVLSNGLKWLLDDRKKSDKFLWMHFFDAHMPYYCPSKYFQAKKINS
;
A
#
# COMPACT_ATOMS: atom_id res chain seq x y z
N MET A 1 20.73 -6.54 2.26
CA MET A 1 19.93 -6.17 1.07
C MET A 1 18.62 -5.55 1.53
N ILE A 2 18.16 -4.51 0.82
CA ILE A 2 16.88 -3.85 1.08
C ILE A 2 16.02 -3.97 -0.19
N ALA A 3 14.82 -4.50 -0.04
CA ALA A 3 13.79 -4.52 -1.08
C ALA A 3 12.57 -3.74 -0.59
N ILE A 4 12.06 -2.81 -1.40
CA ILE A 4 10.90 -2.00 -1.05
C ILE A 4 9.86 -2.12 -2.16
N LEU A 5 8.65 -2.55 -1.80
CA LEU A 5 7.48 -2.51 -2.67
C LEU A 5 6.63 -1.28 -2.30
N ILE A 6 6.50 -0.35 -3.24
CA ILE A 6 5.63 0.83 -3.09
C ILE A 6 4.40 0.63 -3.97
N THR A 7 3.22 0.84 -3.40
CA THR A 7 1.94 0.75 -4.11
C THR A 7 1.13 2.01 -3.84
N LEU A 8 0.49 2.55 -4.88
CA LEU A 8 -0.35 3.74 -4.80
C LEU A 8 -1.76 3.35 -5.25
N ASP A 9 -2.75 3.51 -4.38
CA ASP A 9 -4.14 3.18 -4.70
C ASP A 9 -4.74 4.19 -5.69
N CYS A 10 -5.53 3.71 -6.64
CA CYS A 10 -6.25 4.50 -7.66
C CYS A 10 -5.37 5.40 -8.57
N VAL A 11 -4.04 5.27 -8.55
CA VAL A 11 -3.17 6.07 -9.43
C VAL A 11 -3.19 5.52 -10.85
N ARG A 12 -3.55 6.38 -11.81
CA ARG A 12 -3.55 6.06 -13.24
C ARG A 12 -2.21 6.42 -13.88
N LYS A 13 -1.78 5.62 -14.86
CA LYS A 13 -0.57 5.87 -15.67
C LYS A 13 -0.56 7.27 -16.30
N ASP A 14 -1.68 7.70 -16.86
CA ASP A 14 -1.81 9.00 -17.57
C ASP A 14 -1.83 10.22 -16.63
N HIS A 15 -1.98 10.01 -15.31
CA HIS A 15 -1.99 11.06 -14.29
C HIS A 15 -0.78 10.98 -13.34
N PHE A 16 0.19 10.12 -13.62
CA PHE A 16 1.43 10.01 -12.84
C PHE A 16 2.62 10.32 -13.74
N ASN A 17 2.91 11.61 -13.87
CA ASN A 17 3.87 12.15 -14.83
C ASN A 17 4.76 13.24 -14.17
N LYS A 18 5.72 13.76 -14.94
CA LYS A 18 6.69 14.76 -14.50
C LYS A 18 6.06 16.05 -13.99
N ASP A 19 4.91 16.46 -14.53
CA ASP A 19 4.25 17.71 -14.16
C ASP A 19 3.58 17.59 -12.78
N LEU A 20 2.96 16.43 -12.51
CA LEU A 20 2.26 16.18 -11.25
C LEU A 20 3.17 15.64 -10.14
N ALA A 21 4.25 14.94 -10.50
CA ALA A 21 5.18 14.33 -9.55
C ALA A 21 6.66 14.61 -9.90
N PRO A 22 7.08 15.88 -10.06
CA PRO A 22 8.43 16.22 -10.55
C PRO A 22 9.55 15.65 -9.68
N LYS A 23 9.35 15.62 -8.36
CA LYS A 23 10.32 15.04 -7.41
C LYS A 23 10.50 13.53 -7.59
N PHE A 24 9.45 12.83 -8.00
CA PHE A 24 9.52 11.39 -8.25
C PHE A 24 10.35 11.14 -9.52
N PHE A 25 10.06 11.87 -10.60
CA PHE A 25 10.75 11.69 -11.87
C PHE A 25 12.14 12.34 -11.96
N ALA A 26 12.57 13.11 -10.95
CA ALA A 26 13.91 13.71 -10.92
C ALA A 26 15.04 12.67 -10.86
N SER A 27 14.79 11.48 -10.29
CA SER A 27 15.76 10.38 -10.17
C SER A 27 15.54 9.25 -11.18
N GLN A 28 14.84 9.51 -12.29
CA GLN A 28 14.42 8.45 -13.22
C GLN A 28 15.57 7.74 -13.96
N ASN A 29 16.78 8.30 -13.97
CA ASN A 29 17.89 7.81 -14.79
C ASN A 29 18.37 6.40 -14.38
N ASP A 30 18.08 5.99 -13.14
CA ASP A 30 18.48 4.68 -12.61
C ASP A 30 17.33 3.65 -12.67
N TRP A 31 16.24 3.95 -13.37
CA TRP A 31 15.00 3.17 -13.31
C TRP A 31 14.70 2.44 -14.61
N VAL A 32 14.07 1.27 -14.47
CA VAL A 32 13.39 0.59 -15.58
C VAL A 32 11.90 0.88 -15.47
N CYS A 33 11.31 1.38 -16.56
CA CYS A 33 9.88 1.67 -16.64
C CYS A 33 9.17 0.64 -17.52
N PHE A 34 8.06 0.08 -17.01
CA PHE A 34 7.20 -0.81 -17.77
C PHE A 34 5.95 -0.04 -18.22
N GLU A 35 5.86 0.27 -19.52
CA GLU A 35 4.72 1.03 -20.04
C GLU A 35 3.45 0.20 -20.17
N ASN A 36 3.58 -1.12 -20.24
CA ASN A 36 2.48 -2.08 -20.42
C ASN A 36 2.31 -2.96 -19.18
N ALA A 37 2.05 -2.32 -18.03
CA ALA A 37 1.77 -2.97 -16.75
C ALA A 37 0.29 -2.78 -16.38
N PHE A 38 -0.44 -3.89 -16.24
CA PHE A 38 -1.89 -3.89 -16.01
C PHE A 38 -2.23 -4.56 -14.68
N SER A 39 -3.12 -3.95 -13.90
CA SER A 39 -3.69 -4.60 -12.72
C SER A 39 -4.62 -5.75 -13.13
N GLN A 40 -4.58 -6.85 -12.39
CA GLN A 40 -5.51 -7.97 -12.59
C GLN A 40 -6.92 -7.68 -12.05
N SER A 41 -7.10 -6.62 -11.26
CA SER A 41 -8.38 -6.21 -10.73
C SER A 41 -8.49 -4.70 -10.57
N GLN A 42 -9.73 -4.21 -10.50
CA GLN A 42 -10.03 -2.85 -10.04
C GLN A 42 -10.17 -2.76 -8.52
N ASN A 43 -10.32 -3.90 -7.83
CA ASN A 43 -10.49 -3.94 -6.38
C ASN A 43 -9.12 -3.91 -5.68
N THR A 44 -8.98 -3.06 -4.67
CA THR A 44 -7.76 -2.94 -3.84
C THR A 44 -7.26 -4.28 -3.33
N LEU A 45 -8.04 -5.04 -2.55
CA LEU A 45 -7.59 -6.30 -1.95
C LEU A 45 -7.17 -7.31 -3.02
N SER A 46 -8.02 -7.51 -4.04
CA SER A 46 -7.76 -8.44 -5.15
C SER A 46 -6.44 -8.12 -5.87
N SER A 47 -6.20 -6.86 -6.20
CA SER A 47 -4.97 -6.42 -6.88
C SER A 47 -3.73 -6.68 -6.02
N HIS A 48 -3.80 -6.38 -4.71
CA HIS A 48 -2.69 -6.63 -3.80
C HIS A 48 -2.47 -8.12 -3.54
N PHE A 49 -3.53 -8.92 -3.49
CA PHE A 49 -3.41 -10.37 -3.36
C PHE A 49 -2.71 -10.97 -4.58
N THR A 50 -3.08 -10.55 -5.80
CA THR A 50 -2.38 -10.90 -7.03
C THR A 50 -0.89 -10.54 -6.94
N MET A 51 -0.55 -9.29 -6.60
CA MET A 51 0.84 -8.83 -6.53
C MET A 51 1.68 -9.63 -5.52
N LEU A 52 1.15 -9.87 -4.32
CA LEU A 52 1.88 -10.52 -3.24
C LEU A 52 1.98 -12.05 -3.40
N THR A 53 1.15 -12.65 -4.23
CA THR A 53 1.12 -14.11 -4.44
C THR A 53 1.56 -14.55 -5.83
N SER A 54 1.68 -13.62 -6.78
CA SER A 54 1.91 -13.91 -8.20
C SER A 54 0.87 -14.88 -8.78
N LYS A 55 -0.40 -14.77 -8.33
CA LYS A 55 -1.52 -15.59 -8.80
C LYS A 55 -2.60 -14.72 -9.43
N TYR A 56 -3.22 -15.23 -10.49
CA TYR A 56 -4.39 -14.62 -11.11
C TYR A 56 -5.63 -14.73 -10.21
N LEU A 57 -6.64 -13.89 -10.47
CA LEU A 57 -7.90 -13.89 -9.71
C LEU A 57 -8.55 -15.28 -9.64
N PHE A 58 -8.57 -16.02 -10.75
CA PHE A 58 -9.15 -17.36 -10.79
C PHE A 58 -8.35 -18.39 -9.98
N GLN A 59 -7.06 -18.15 -9.74
CA GLN A 59 -6.21 -19.06 -8.97
C GLN A 59 -6.34 -18.83 -7.46
N HIS A 60 -6.55 -17.58 -7.03
CA HIS A 60 -6.64 -17.25 -5.61
C HIS A 60 -8.07 -16.97 -5.10
N GLY A 61 -9.04 -16.78 -6.00
CA GLY A 61 -10.47 -16.67 -5.66
C GLY A 61 -10.87 -15.38 -4.93
N VAL A 62 -10.02 -14.34 -4.89
CA VAL A 62 -10.31 -13.10 -4.16
C VAL A 62 -10.86 -12.06 -5.12
N TYR A 63 -12.18 -11.90 -5.15
CA TYR A 63 -12.87 -11.00 -6.06
C TYR A 63 -13.43 -9.73 -5.39
N SER A 64 -13.33 -9.61 -4.06
CA SER A 64 -13.92 -8.50 -3.29
C SER A 64 -12.96 -7.95 -2.25
N ASN A 65 -13.05 -6.65 -1.96
CA ASN A 65 -12.32 -6.01 -0.85
C ASN A 65 -12.74 -6.54 0.53
N PHE A 66 -13.90 -7.16 0.63
CA PHE A 66 -14.47 -7.64 1.90
C PHE A 66 -14.29 -9.14 2.10
N SER A 67 -13.51 -9.81 1.25
CA SER A 67 -13.14 -11.20 1.46
C SER A 67 -12.31 -11.36 2.74
N ASP A 68 -12.69 -12.28 3.62
CA ASP A 68 -11.87 -12.68 4.75
C ASP A 68 -10.88 -13.75 4.29
N ILE A 69 -9.61 -13.35 4.12
CA ILE A 69 -8.57 -14.23 3.59
C ILE A 69 -7.21 -13.87 4.15
N ALA A 70 -6.38 -14.88 4.36
CA ALA A 70 -4.98 -14.73 4.74
C ALA A 70 -4.05 -15.03 3.56
N LEU A 71 -2.88 -14.38 3.54
CA LEU A 71 -1.85 -14.69 2.54
C LEU A 71 -1.41 -16.17 2.65
N PRO A 72 -1.31 -16.89 1.53
CA PRO A 72 -0.92 -18.30 1.50
C PRO A 72 0.59 -18.47 1.70
N GLU A 73 1.07 -19.67 2.02
CA GLU A 73 2.50 -19.96 2.30
C GLU A 73 3.50 -19.61 1.18
N TYR A 74 3.00 -19.45 -0.04
CA TYR A 74 3.76 -19.06 -1.22
C TYR A 74 3.73 -17.55 -1.49
N SER A 75 3.16 -16.74 -0.61
CA SER A 75 3.25 -15.28 -0.73
C SER A 75 4.69 -14.79 -0.58
N ILE A 76 5.02 -13.71 -1.29
CA ILE A 76 6.39 -13.17 -1.36
C ILE A 76 6.97 -12.87 0.03
N ASP A 77 6.16 -12.35 0.95
CA ASP A 77 6.60 -12.07 2.31
C ASP A 77 6.98 -13.34 3.10
N LYS A 78 6.19 -14.42 2.95
CA LYS A 78 6.48 -15.70 3.62
C LYS A 78 7.69 -16.40 3.02
N LEU A 79 7.82 -16.36 1.70
CA LEU A 79 8.99 -16.90 0.99
C LEU A 79 10.26 -16.15 1.39
N LEU A 80 10.23 -14.83 1.47
CA LEU A 80 11.37 -14.02 1.91
C LEU A 80 11.73 -14.27 3.37
N ARG A 81 10.74 -14.39 4.28
CA ARG A 81 11.01 -14.77 5.69
C ARG A 81 11.71 -16.13 5.80
N LYS A 82 11.31 -17.13 5.01
CA LYS A 82 12.00 -18.43 4.95
C LYS A 82 13.45 -18.33 4.48
N LYS A 83 13.83 -17.23 3.83
CA LYS A 83 15.21 -16.91 3.41
C LYS A 83 15.94 -15.96 4.37
N GLY A 84 15.37 -15.67 5.54
CA GLY A 84 16.01 -14.84 6.56
C GLY A 84 15.73 -13.34 6.42
N TYR A 85 14.83 -12.93 5.53
CA TYR A 85 14.41 -11.53 5.46
C TYR A 85 13.49 -11.18 6.62
N GLU A 86 13.67 -9.99 7.14
CA GLU A 86 12.62 -9.33 7.90
C GLU A 86 11.64 -8.67 6.97
N THR A 87 10.35 -8.75 7.30
CA THR A 87 9.29 -8.22 6.46
C THR A 87 8.42 -7.26 7.26
N LYS A 88 7.93 -6.19 6.62
CA LYS A 88 6.90 -5.33 7.19
C LYS A 88 5.94 -4.82 6.13
N GLY A 89 4.65 -4.80 6.45
CA GLY A 89 3.60 -4.15 5.67
C GLY A 89 3.08 -2.89 6.38
N VAL A 90 2.99 -1.77 5.65
CA VAL A 90 2.50 -0.49 6.17
C VAL A 90 1.50 0.10 5.18
N CYS A 91 0.22 0.11 5.53
CA CYS A 91 -0.85 0.55 4.62
C CYS A 91 -1.42 1.93 5.00
N GLY A 92 -2.04 2.64 4.06
CA GLY A 92 -2.73 3.92 4.29
C GLY A 92 -4.21 3.76 4.66
N ILE A 93 -4.74 2.54 4.62
CA ILE A 93 -6.15 2.23 4.87
C ILE A 93 -6.30 1.00 5.76
N SER A 94 -7.19 1.08 6.75
CA SER A 94 -7.28 0.07 7.83
C SER A 94 -7.76 -1.31 7.36
N PHE A 95 -8.66 -1.41 6.38
CA PHE A 95 -9.17 -2.71 5.95
C PHE A 95 -8.03 -3.56 5.33
N LEU A 96 -7.24 -2.96 4.43
CA LEU A 96 -6.09 -3.62 3.81
C LEU A 96 -4.96 -3.86 4.82
N ALA A 97 -4.77 -2.92 5.77
CA ALA A 97 -3.83 -3.13 6.87
C ALA A 97 -4.22 -4.37 7.68
N ASN A 98 -5.50 -4.55 8.02
CA ASN A 98 -5.95 -5.66 8.84
C ASN A 98 -5.94 -7.00 8.10
N GLN A 99 -6.34 -7.01 6.83
CA GLN A 99 -6.34 -8.21 6.00
C GLN A 99 -4.93 -8.66 5.62
N LEU A 100 -4.06 -7.72 5.21
CA LEU A 100 -2.74 -8.03 4.66
C LEU A 100 -1.59 -7.39 5.45
N GLY A 101 -1.54 -6.06 5.56
CA GLY A 101 -0.36 -5.34 6.05
C GLY A 101 0.15 -5.82 7.41
N ASN A 102 -0.77 -5.96 8.38
CA ASN A 102 -0.54 -6.43 9.74
C ASN A 102 -0.20 -7.92 9.84
N LYS A 103 -0.32 -8.67 8.74
CA LYS A 103 0.06 -10.08 8.64
C LYS A 103 1.44 -10.27 7.99
N ILE A 104 2.03 -9.20 7.45
CA ILE A 104 3.36 -9.21 6.85
C ILE A 104 4.39 -8.83 7.92
N GLY A 105 4.91 -9.84 8.60
CA GLY A 105 5.92 -9.71 9.65
C GLY A 105 5.48 -8.86 10.84
N GLU A 106 6.25 -7.83 11.18
CA GLU A 106 5.99 -7.00 12.37
C GLU A 106 4.71 -6.16 12.20
N LYS A 107 3.71 -6.40 13.06
CA LYS A 107 2.41 -5.70 13.05
C LYS A 107 2.57 -4.18 13.18
N ASP A 108 1.91 -3.44 12.29
CA ASP A 108 1.70 -2.00 12.45
C ASP A 108 0.56 -1.73 13.44
N LYS A 109 0.91 -1.47 14.70
CA LYS A 109 -0.07 -1.23 15.78
C LYS A 109 -0.91 0.04 15.60
N LEU A 110 -0.59 0.91 14.64
CA LEU A 110 -1.30 2.18 14.45
C LEU A 110 -2.71 2.01 13.84
N PHE A 111 -3.06 0.81 13.36
CA PHE A 111 -4.41 0.48 12.86
C PHE A 111 -5.19 -0.49 13.76
N ASP A 112 -4.81 -0.62 15.04
CA ASP A 112 -5.62 -1.33 16.04
C ASP A 112 -6.79 -0.44 16.50
N VAL A 113 -7.95 -0.61 15.87
CA VAL A 113 -9.14 0.19 16.20
C VAL A 113 -9.87 -0.45 17.40
N SER A 114 -9.42 -0.18 18.62
CA SER A 114 -10.30 -0.23 19.80
C SER A 114 -10.81 1.19 20.08
N ASP A 115 -12.02 1.51 19.64
CA ASP A 115 -13.06 2.08 20.53
C ASP A 115 -14.35 2.52 19.80
N SER A 116 -15.46 2.31 20.52
CA SER A 116 -16.86 2.65 20.21
C SER A 116 -17.57 1.86 19.09
N GLN A 117 -18.71 1.25 19.42
CA GLN A 117 -19.50 0.38 18.53
C GLN A 117 -20.10 1.12 17.31
N ILE A 118 -20.45 2.40 17.46
CA ILE A 118 -21.07 3.22 16.39
C ILE A 118 -20.02 3.68 15.37
N LYS A 119 -18.83 4.10 15.83
CA LYS A 119 -17.68 4.40 14.94
C LYS A 119 -17.18 3.14 14.24
N LYS A 120 -17.27 1.96 14.88
CA LYS A 120 -16.89 0.67 14.28
C LYS A 120 -17.65 0.37 13.00
N LEU A 121 -18.96 0.61 12.90
CA LEU A 121 -19.72 0.23 11.70
C LEU A 121 -19.32 1.09 10.47
N PHE A 122 -19.26 2.41 10.62
CA PHE A 122 -18.80 3.31 9.55
C PHE A 122 -17.32 3.12 9.21
N LYS A 123 -16.44 2.97 10.22
CA LYS A 123 -15.01 2.66 9.98
C LYS A 123 -14.79 1.26 9.39
N LYS A 124 -15.68 0.30 9.65
CA LYS A 124 -15.63 -1.05 9.05
C LYS A 124 -16.02 -1.02 7.57
N ILE A 125 -16.93 -0.12 7.18
CA ILE A 125 -17.39 0.03 5.79
C ILE A 125 -16.42 0.90 4.96
N LEU A 126 -15.94 2.04 5.49
CA LEU A 126 -15.10 3.00 4.76
C LEU A 126 -13.58 2.85 5.00
N GLY A 127 -13.19 2.16 6.08
CA GLY A 127 -11.82 2.08 6.56
C GLY A 127 -11.34 3.38 7.21
N GLU A 128 -10.57 3.27 8.29
CA GLU A 128 -9.80 4.40 8.82
C GLU A 128 -8.60 4.67 7.90
N ARG A 129 -8.37 5.94 7.59
CA ARG A 129 -7.33 6.39 6.66
C ARG A 129 -6.18 7.04 7.40
N ARG A 130 -4.99 6.86 6.83
CA ARG A 130 -3.77 7.48 7.28
C ARG A 130 -3.09 8.18 6.11
N LYS A 131 -2.67 9.43 6.35
CA LYS A 131 -1.95 10.26 5.38
C LYS A 131 -0.63 9.60 4.96
N ALA A 132 -0.20 9.82 3.72
CA ALA A 132 1.04 9.30 3.16
C ALA A 132 2.27 9.55 4.05
N ASN A 133 2.40 10.73 4.64
CA ASN A 133 3.55 11.05 5.49
C ASN A 133 3.66 10.13 6.71
N LYS A 134 2.54 9.65 7.26
CA LYS A 134 2.54 8.73 8.39
C LYS A 134 2.89 7.30 7.94
N VAL A 135 2.40 6.85 6.79
CA VAL A 135 2.83 5.59 6.15
C VAL A 135 4.35 5.59 5.93
N LEU A 136 4.87 6.64 5.29
CA LEU A 136 6.29 6.81 5.03
C LEU A 136 7.12 6.83 6.32
N SER A 137 6.74 7.65 7.30
CA SER A 137 7.49 7.77 8.54
C SER A 137 7.59 6.44 9.30
N ASN A 138 6.52 5.63 9.31
CA ASN A 138 6.51 4.34 9.98
C ASN A 138 7.35 3.30 9.24
N GLY A 139 7.22 3.25 7.90
CA GLY A 139 8.02 2.37 7.06
C GLY A 139 9.52 2.68 7.18
N LEU A 140 9.91 3.95 7.08
CA LEU A 140 11.30 4.38 7.21
C LEU A 140 11.86 4.12 8.62
N LYS A 141 11.08 4.38 9.68
CA LYS A 141 11.52 4.09 11.04
C LYS A 141 11.90 2.62 11.22
N TRP A 142 11.12 1.71 10.64
CA TRP A 142 11.44 0.28 10.70
C TRP A 142 12.59 -0.12 9.77
N LEU A 143 12.62 0.46 8.57
CA LEU A 143 13.67 0.16 7.59
C LEU A 143 15.06 0.57 8.08
N LEU A 144 15.16 1.75 8.73
CA LEU A 144 16.39 2.33 9.25
C LEU A 144 16.73 1.83 10.67
N ASP A 145 15.97 0.88 11.21
CA ASP A 145 16.27 0.29 12.51
C ASP A 145 17.42 -0.71 12.40
N ASP A 146 18.62 -0.29 12.78
CA ASP A 146 19.86 -1.08 12.65
C ASP A 146 20.04 -2.14 13.75
N ARG A 147 19.07 -2.30 14.66
CA ARG A 147 19.11 -3.36 15.69
C ARG A 147 19.10 -4.77 15.11
N LYS A 148 18.78 -4.93 13.83
CA LYS A 148 18.74 -6.20 13.11
C LYS A 148 19.57 -6.11 11.83
N LYS A 149 20.71 -6.83 11.79
CA LYS A 149 21.58 -6.97 10.61
C LYS A 149 21.03 -8.00 9.61
N SER A 150 19.77 -7.86 9.23
CA SER A 150 19.08 -8.78 8.32
C SER A 150 18.68 -8.07 7.03
N ASP A 151 18.47 -8.85 5.98
CA ASP A 151 17.84 -8.34 4.77
C ASP A 151 16.41 -7.90 5.09
N LYS A 152 15.94 -6.83 4.46
CA LYS A 152 14.63 -6.24 4.75
C LYS A 152 13.77 -6.17 3.50
N PHE A 153 12.51 -6.58 3.65
CA PHE A 153 11.44 -6.37 2.68
C PHE A 153 10.35 -5.49 3.30
N LEU A 154 10.16 -4.31 2.73
CA LEU A 154 9.15 -3.36 3.17
C LEU A 154 8.09 -3.17 2.08
N TRP A 155 6.84 -3.46 2.39
CA TRP A 155 5.71 -3.04 1.55
C TRP A 155 5.03 -1.81 2.15
N MET A 156 5.01 -0.72 1.39
CA MET A 156 4.26 0.49 1.71
C MET A 156 3.13 0.70 0.72
N HIS A 157 1.92 0.88 1.24
CA HIS A 157 0.73 1.15 0.46
C HIS A 157 0.13 2.51 0.82
N PHE A 158 0.01 3.38 -0.17
CA PHE A 158 -0.52 4.74 -0.03
C PHE A 158 -1.93 4.82 -0.63
N PHE A 159 -2.84 5.52 0.06
CA PHE A 159 -4.28 5.56 -0.28
C PHE A 159 -4.78 6.99 -0.55
N ASP A 160 -3.87 7.96 -0.62
CA ASP A 160 -4.18 9.39 -0.66
C ASP A 160 -4.86 9.83 -1.97
N ALA A 161 -4.67 9.09 -3.06
CA ALA A 161 -5.32 9.30 -4.36
C ALA A 161 -6.66 8.56 -4.48
N HIS A 162 -7.25 8.10 -3.37
CA HIS A 162 -8.56 7.45 -3.33
C HIS A 162 -9.63 8.40 -2.75
N MET A 163 -10.83 8.44 -3.35
CA MET A 163 -11.95 9.24 -2.85
C MET A 163 -12.32 8.92 -1.38
N PRO A 164 -12.78 9.87 -0.54
CA PRO A 164 -12.79 11.31 -0.78
C PRO A 164 -11.37 11.86 -0.84
N TYR A 165 -11.13 12.71 -1.84
CA TYR A 165 -9.80 13.25 -2.10
C TYR A 165 -9.44 14.32 -1.08
N TYR A 166 -8.36 14.10 -0.34
CA TYR A 166 -7.80 15.07 0.59
C TYR A 166 -6.45 15.55 0.08
N CYS A 167 -6.43 16.72 -0.55
CA CYS A 167 -5.20 17.35 -1.00
C CYS A 167 -4.64 18.28 0.08
N PRO A 168 -3.37 18.17 0.49
CA PRO A 168 -2.72 19.19 1.30
C PRO A 168 -2.82 20.57 0.62
N SER A 169 -3.12 21.62 1.39
CA SER A 169 -3.38 22.98 0.87
C SER A 169 -2.31 23.49 -0.10
N LYS A 170 -1.03 23.20 0.17
CA LYS A 170 0.11 23.57 -0.71
C LYS A 170 0.07 22.98 -2.12
N TYR A 171 -0.71 21.92 -2.34
CA TYR A 171 -0.89 21.28 -3.64
C TYR A 171 -2.28 21.57 -4.22
N PHE A 172 -3.13 22.29 -3.49
CA PHE A 172 -4.46 22.64 -3.95
C PHE A 172 -4.33 23.75 -5.00
N GLN A 173 -4.43 23.38 -6.28
CA GLN A 173 -4.58 24.32 -7.37
C GLN A 173 -6.07 24.41 -7.70
N ALA A 174 -6.70 25.53 -7.34
CA ALA A 174 -8.06 25.80 -7.78
C ALA A 174 -8.03 25.91 -9.31
N LYS A 175 -8.57 24.91 -10.03
CA LYS A 175 -8.89 25.11 -11.45
C LYS A 175 -9.94 26.21 -11.49
N LYS A 176 -9.59 27.37 -12.07
CA LYS A 176 -10.60 28.30 -12.57
C LYS A 176 -11.38 27.52 -13.64
N ILE A 177 -12.59 27.10 -13.31
CA ILE A 177 -13.53 26.62 -14.30
C ILE A 177 -13.97 27.90 -15.02
N ASN A 178 -13.39 28.17 -16.19
CA ASN A 178 -13.93 29.19 -17.06
C ASN A 178 -15.30 28.66 -17.52
N SER A 179 -16.36 29.26 -16.96
CA SER A 179 -17.75 29.12 -17.41
C SER A 179 -17.93 29.70 -18.80
#